data_AF-A0A504XPE1-F1
#
_entry.id   AF-A0A504XPE1-F1
#
_cell.length_a   1.000
_cell.length_b   1.000
_cell.length_c   1.000
_cell.angle_alpha   90.00
_cell.angle_beta   90.00
_cell.angle_gamma   90.00
#
_symmetry.space_group_name_H-M   'P 1'
#
loop_
_entity.id
_entity.type
_entity.pdbx_description
1 polymer ?
#
loop_
_entity_poly.entity_id
_entity_poly.type
_entity_poly.pdbx_seq_one_letter_code
_entity_poly.pdbx_strand_id
1 'polypeptide(L)'
;METKQYEGTYRMDNGEREEQEYLNFGLFMRKKRYPAGGLEFSLTSIDLELVMDALTIHPSEEAFESAKACYGRNDAAAAKRDMYGSSGDARRRCASKYRGPMLSELDDDLSDEILDYLDERGVNNAFAEFVMAQAFFFEQEEYINWLRLLRKFSD
;
A
#
# COMPACT_ATOMS: atom_id res chain seq x y z
N MET A 1 15.79 -25.24 -19.23
CA MET A 1 14.99 -24.09 -18.77
C MET A 1 14.75 -24.30 -17.29
N GLU A 2 15.42 -23.55 -16.44
CA GLU A 2 15.11 -23.57 -14.99
C GLU A 2 13.73 -22.95 -14.80
N THR A 3 12.82 -23.72 -14.23
CA THR A 3 11.52 -23.24 -13.76
C THR A 3 11.76 -22.32 -12.58
N LYS A 4 11.48 -21.02 -12.73
CA LYS A 4 11.41 -20.09 -11.59
C LYS A 4 10.40 -20.66 -10.59
N GLN A 5 10.88 -21.07 -9.42
CA GLN A 5 10.02 -21.39 -8.30
C GLN A 5 9.47 -20.05 -7.80
N TYR A 6 8.15 -19.89 -7.87
CA TYR A 6 7.49 -18.79 -7.18
C TYR A 6 7.46 -19.16 -5.71
N GLU A 7 8.24 -18.46 -4.90
CA GLU A 7 8.13 -18.53 -3.44
C GLU A 7 6.73 -18.02 -3.09
N GLY A 8 5.84 -18.97 -2.79
CA GLY A 8 4.52 -18.68 -2.29
C GLY A 8 4.64 -18.22 -0.85
N THR A 9 3.95 -17.15 -0.50
CA THR A 9 3.82 -16.66 0.88
C THR A 9 3.01 -17.66 1.72
N TYR A 10 3.65 -18.75 2.15
CA TYR A 10 3.04 -19.72 3.04
C TYR A 10 3.32 -19.34 4.50
N ARG A 11 2.25 -19.30 5.32
CA ARG A 11 2.40 -19.41 6.77
C ARG A 11 2.94 -20.82 7.05
N MET A 12 4.02 -20.91 7.81
CA MET A 12 4.52 -22.21 8.28
C MET A 12 3.46 -22.87 9.17
N ASP A 13 3.44 -24.20 9.21
CA ASP A 13 2.52 -24.96 10.07
C ASP A 13 2.71 -24.66 11.58
N ASN A 14 3.84 -24.06 11.98
CA ASN A 14 4.11 -23.59 13.34
C ASN A 14 3.59 -22.16 13.63
N GLY A 15 3.00 -21.49 12.65
CA GLY A 15 2.50 -20.12 12.79
C GLY A 15 3.58 -19.04 12.76
N GLU A 16 4.85 -19.39 12.54
CA GLU A 16 5.94 -18.44 12.36
C GLU A 16 6.06 -18.03 10.88
N ARG A 17 6.45 -16.78 10.64
CA ARG A 17 6.67 -16.22 9.31
C ARG A 17 8.18 -16.30 9.03
N GLU A 18 8.59 -16.97 7.95
CA GLU A 18 10.03 -17.06 7.57
C GLU A 18 10.56 -15.79 6.87
N GLU A 19 9.69 -14.85 6.48
CA GLU A 19 10.07 -13.70 5.65
C GLU A 19 10.11 -12.38 6.41
N GLN A 20 10.98 -11.48 5.94
CA GLN A 20 11.03 -10.06 6.33
C GLN A 20 9.62 -9.46 6.28
N GLU A 21 9.24 -8.74 7.32
CA GLU A 21 7.91 -8.14 7.38
C GLU A 21 7.85 -6.89 6.50
N TYR A 22 7.33 -7.06 5.28
CA TYR A 22 7.06 -5.94 4.39
C TYR A 22 5.66 -5.37 4.66
N LEU A 23 5.57 -4.05 4.79
CA LEU A 23 4.30 -3.34 4.77
C LEU A 23 4.29 -2.32 3.64
N ASN A 24 3.43 -2.57 2.66
CA ASN A 24 3.20 -1.66 1.54
C ASN A 24 2.08 -0.68 1.89
N PHE A 25 2.29 0.60 1.69
CA PHE A 25 1.26 1.62 1.87
C PHE A 25 1.41 2.77 0.87
N GLY A 26 0.27 3.40 0.55
CA GLY A 26 0.21 4.54 -0.35
C GLY A 26 0.02 5.84 0.41
N LEU A 27 0.87 6.82 0.19
CA LEU A 27 0.74 8.18 0.71
C LEU A 27 0.21 9.12 -0.37
N PHE A 28 -0.92 9.77 -0.09
CA PHE A 28 -1.57 10.69 -1.01
C PHE A 28 -1.43 12.14 -0.56
N MET A 29 -0.85 12.99 -1.40
CA MET A 29 -0.66 14.42 -1.12
C MET A 29 -1.40 15.30 -2.11
N ARG A 30 -2.07 16.34 -1.61
CA ARG A 30 -2.71 17.38 -2.42
C ARG A 30 -2.03 18.73 -2.19
N LYS A 31 -1.60 19.38 -3.27
CA LYS A 31 -0.93 20.69 -3.23
C LYS A 31 -1.88 21.78 -3.71
N LYS A 32 -1.91 22.92 -3.02
CA LYS A 32 -2.71 24.09 -3.45
C LYS A 32 -2.34 24.60 -4.86
N ARG A 33 -1.05 24.49 -5.23
CA ARG A 33 -0.54 24.87 -6.57
C ARG A 33 -0.91 23.86 -7.66
N TYR A 34 -1.40 22.68 -7.29
CA TYR A 34 -1.85 21.65 -8.22
C TYR A 34 -3.24 21.14 -7.80
N PRO A 35 -4.28 21.99 -7.93
CA PRO A 35 -5.60 21.69 -7.40
C PRO A 35 -6.35 20.64 -8.22
N ALA A 36 -5.96 20.48 -9.50
CA ALA A 36 -6.62 19.58 -10.43
C ALA A 36 -6.39 18.11 -10.10
N GLY A 37 -5.37 17.75 -9.32
CA GLY A 37 -5.07 16.36 -9.00
C GLY A 37 -4.18 16.22 -7.76
N GLY A 38 -3.23 15.30 -7.78
CA GLY A 38 -2.38 15.05 -6.61
C GLY A 38 -1.20 14.12 -6.86
N LEU A 39 -0.39 13.96 -5.82
CA LEU A 39 0.76 13.05 -5.81
C LEU A 39 0.41 11.80 -5.00
N GLU A 40 0.83 10.64 -5.48
CA GLU A 40 0.80 9.36 -4.78
C GLU A 40 2.23 8.85 -4.67
N PHE A 41 2.68 8.60 -3.45
CA PHE A 41 3.91 7.88 -3.16
C PHE A 41 3.53 6.45 -2.78
N SER A 42 4.05 5.48 -3.51
CA SER A 42 4.00 4.06 -3.10
C SER A 42 5.26 3.78 -2.28
N LEU A 43 5.05 3.39 -1.03
CA LEU A 43 6.12 3.21 -0.05
C LEU A 43 6.03 1.79 0.53
N THR A 44 7.18 1.20 0.79
CA THR A 44 7.29 -0.07 1.50
C THR A 44 8.16 0.10 2.74
N SER A 45 7.65 -0.34 3.88
CA SER A 45 8.45 -0.51 5.09
C SER A 45 9.10 -1.89 5.08
N ILE A 46 10.42 -1.94 5.20
CA ILE A 46 11.24 -3.17 5.20
C ILE A 46 12.28 -3.02 6.28
N ASP A 47 12.38 -3.97 7.22
CA ASP A 47 13.37 -3.92 8.31
C ASP A 47 13.40 -2.57 9.06
N LEU A 48 12.22 -1.95 9.22
CA LEU A 48 12.00 -0.61 9.84
C LEU A 48 12.53 0.58 9.02
N GLU A 49 12.96 0.35 7.78
CA GLU A 49 13.36 1.39 6.84
C GLU A 49 12.24 1.70 5.85
N LEU A 50 12.10 2.98 5.52
CA LEU A 50 11.16 3.44 4.52
C LEU A 50 11.81 3.41 3.14
N VAL A 51 11.27 2.57 2.25
CA VAL A 51 11.70 2.48 0.86
C VAL A 51 10.62 3.08 -0.04
N MET A 52 11.01 3.93 -0.97
CA MET A 52 10.10 4.46 -1.99
C MET A 52 10.11 3.55 -3.22
N ASP A 53 8.93 3.10 -3.67
CA ASP A 53 8.80 2.20 -4.81
C ASP A 53 8.37 2.91 -6.09
N ALA A 54 7.52 3.93 -5.95
CA ALA A 54 7.01 4.70 -7.08
C ALA A 54 6.49 6.08 -6.67
N LEU A 55 6.64 7.04 -7.59
CA LEU A 55 6.04 8.36 -7.50
C LEU A 55 5.08 8.58 -8.67
N THR A 56 3.78 8.53 -8.38
CA THR A 56 2.71 8.71 -9.37
C THR A 56 2.11 10.11 -9.27
N ILE A 57 1.93 10.76 -10.42
CA ILE A 57 1.24 12.05 -10.53
C ILE A 57 -0.12 11.83 -11.18
N HIS A 58 -1.18 12.25 -10.49
CA HIS A 58 -2.56 12.16 -10.99
C HIS A 58 -2.99 13.51 -11.57
N PRO A 59 -3.33 13.60 -12.87
CA PRO A 59 -3.62 14.88 -13.51
C PRO A 59 -5.02 15.44 -13.22
N SER A 60 -5.96 14.59 -12.80
CA SER A 60 -7.34 14.95 -12.48
C SER A 60 -7.75 14.45 -11.09
N GLU A 61 -8.73 15.10 -10.48
CA GLU A 61 -9.27 14.74 -9.17
C GLU A 61 -9.96 13.38 -9.25
N GLU A 62 -10.63 13.09 -10.36
CA GLU A 62 -11.20 11.77 -10.64
C GLU A 62 -10.12 10.66 -10.65
N ALA A 63 -8.96 10.93 -11.26
CA ALA A 63 -7.87 9.95 -11.29
C ALA A 63 -7.27 9.72 -9.89
N PHE A 64 -7.12 10.78 -9.11
CA PHE A 64 -6.60 10.77 -7.74
C PHE A 64 -7.53 10.03 -6.77
N GLU A 65 -8.82 10.34 -6.79
CA GLU A 65 -9.81 9.67 -5.93
C GLU A 65 -10.01 8.21 -6.35
N SER A 66 -9.97 7.92 -7.66
CA SER A 66 -9.96 6.55 -8.16
C SER A 66 -8.75 5.75 -7.65
N ALA A 67 -7.58 6.37 -7.53
CA ALA A 67 -6.37 5.71 -7.02
C ALA A 67 -6.50 5.43 -5.52
N LYS A 68 -6.96 6.40 -4.72
CA LYS A 68 -7.24 6.19 -3.29
C LYS A 68 -8.23 5.05 -3.04
N ALA A 69 -9.27 4.96 -3.85
CA ALA A 69 -10.27 3.91 -3.73
C ALA A 69 -9.68 2.50 -3.89
N CYS A 70 -8.53 2.34 -4.55
CA CYS A 70 -7.83 1.05 -4.66
C CYS A 70 -7.17 0.57 -3.35
N TYR A 71 -6.91 1.48 -2.41
CA TYR A 71 -6.30 1.17 -1.10
C TYR A 71 -7.33 1.07 0.04
N GLY A 72 -8.59 1.42 -0.21
CA GLY A 72 -9.63 1.30 0.81
C GLY A 72 -9.89 -0.16 1.19
N ARG A 73 -9.89 -0.43 2.50
CA ARG A 73 -10.56 -1.63 3.03
C ARG A 73 -12.00 -1.56 2.56
N ASN A 74 -12.48 -2.59 1.87
CA ASN A 74 -13.88 -2.73 1.49
C ASN A 74 -14.74 -2.25 2.65
N ASP A 75 -15.46 -1.14 2.49
CA ASP A 75 -16.83 -0.90 2.97
C ASP A 75 -17.29 0.53 2.64
N ALA A 76 -18.57 0.66 2.28
CA ALA A 76 -19.33 1.86 1.88
C ALA A 76 -19.20 2.41 0.44
N ALA A 77 -18.04 2.38 -0.24
CA ALA A 77 -17.95 2.87 -1.63
C ALA A 77 -18.46 1.85 -2.68
N ALA A 78 -18.39 0.54 -2.37
CA ALA A 78 -18.95 -0.51 -3.23
C ALA A 78 -20.48 -0.57 -3.18
N ALA A 79 -21.10 -0.09 -2.09
CA ALA A 79 -22.55 -0.19 -1.88
C ALA A 79 -23.39 0.87 -2.61
N LYS A 80 -22.77 1.86 -3.29
CA LYS A 80 -23.50 2.93 -4.00
C LYS A 80 -23.22 3.02 -5.50
N ARG A 81 -22.53 2.04 -6.10
CA ARG A 81 -22.40 1.94 -7.56
C ARG A 81 -22.37 0.47 -7.99
N ASP A 82 -23.55 -0.12 -8.14
CA ASP A 82 -23.73 -1.21 -9.10
C ASP A 82 -23.52 -0.66 -10.52
N MET A 83 -22.28 -0.67 -11.01
CA MET A 83 -22.00 -0.71 -12.46
C MET A 83 -20.52 -1.06 -12.72
N TYR A 84 -20.26 -2.36 -12.90
CA TYR A 84 -19.04 -2.98 -13.42
C TYR A 84 -17.74 -2.69 -12.65
N GLY A 85 -17.47 -3.53 -11.67
CA GLY A 85 -16.10 -3.85 -11.28
C GLY A 85 -16.03 -4.54 -9.93
N SER A 86 -15.69 -5.83 -9.90
CA SER A 86 -15.29 -6.49 -8.66
C SER A 86 -14.13 -5.71 -8.02
N SER A 87 -13.87 -5.83 -6.71
CA SER A 87 -12.67 -5.24 -6.06
C SER A 87 -11.36 -5.52 -6.85
N GLY A 88 -11.32 -6.65 -7.59
CA GLY A 88 -10.25 -6.97 -8.53
C GLY A 88 -10.15 -6.08 -9.78
N ASP A 89 -11.24 -5.52 -10.28
CA ASP A 89 -11.26 -4.60 -11.43
C ASP A 89 -10.71 -3.21 -11.08
N ALA A 90 -10.95 -2.74 -9.85
CA ALA A 90 -10.35 -1.49 -9.37
C ALA A 90 -8.81 -1.61 -9.31
N ARG A 91 -8.30 -2.69 -8.73
CA ARG A 91 -6.85 -2.98 -8.69
C ARG A 91 -6.24 -3.11 -10.09
N ARG A 92 -6.91 -3.78 -11.03
CA ARG A 92 -6.47 -3.85 -12.44
C ARG A 92 -6.41 -2.46 -13.10
N ARG A 93 -7.44 -1.62 -12.90
CA ARG A 93 -7.50 -0.25 -13.42
C ARG A 93 -6.43 0.67 -12.82
N CYS A 94 -6.05 0.43 -11.57
CA CYS A 94 -4.94 1.13 -10.92
C CYS A 94 -3.58 0.66 -11.46
N ALA A 95 -3.40 -0.64 -11.69
CA ALA A 95 -2.19 -1.20 -12.27
C ALA A 95 -1.96 -0.79 -13.74
N SER A 96 -3.01 -0.45 -14.49
CA SER A 96 -2.88 -0.01 -15.89
C SER A 96 -2.43 1.45 -16.07
N LYS A 97 -2.40 2.25 -14.99
CA LYS A 97 -1.98 3.65 -15.08
C LYS A 97 -0.45 3.74 -14.94
N TYR A 98 0.14 4.72 -15.63
CA TYR A 98 1.57 4.99 -15.51
C TYR A 98 1.91 5.42 -14.08
N ARG A 99 2.80 4.68 -13.41
CA ARG A 99 3.17 4.91 -12.00
C ARG A 99 4.40 5.80 -11.81
N GLY A 100 4.96 6.31 -12.89
CA GLY A 100 6.27 6.96 -12.89
C GLY A 100 7.34 6.06 -13.53
N PRO A 101 8.55 6.58 -13.71
CA PRO A 101 9.71 5.80 -14.14
C PRO A 101 10.11 4.80 -13.05
N MET A 102 10.99 3.85 -13.40
CA MET A 102 11.63 3.02 -12.37
C MET A 102 12.55 3.93 -11.54
N LEU A 103 12.51 3.84 -10.21
CA LEU A 103 13.37 4.67 -9.36
C LEU A 103 14.86 4.45 -9.63
N SER A 104 15.25 3.24 -10.01
CA SER A 104 16.64 2.92 -10.38
C SER A 104 17.13 3.64 -11.65
N GLU A 105 16.22 4.21 -12.42
CA GLU A 105 16.53 5.03 -13.60
C GLU A 105 16.50 6.54 -13.27
N LEU A 106 16.08 6.91 -12.06
CA LEU A 106 16.08 8.29 -11.59
C LEU A 106 17.49 8.68 -11.16
N ASP A 107 17.79 9.97 -11.22
CA ASP A 107 19.02 10.52 -10.66
C ASP A 107 19.01 10.36 -9.13
N ASP A 108 20.11 9.84 -8.57
CA ASP A 108 20.23 9.50 -7.15
C ASP A 108 19.95 10.74 -6.27
N ASP A 109 20.50 11.89 -6.66
CA ASP A 109 20.31 13.18 -5.98
C ASP A 109 18.81 13.57 -5.93
N LEU A 110 18.04 13.27 -6.98
CA LEU A 110 16.61 13.58 -7.02
C LEU A 110 15.79 12.64 -6.14
N SER A 111 16.14 11.35 -6.09
CA SER A 111 15.49 10.42 -5.16
C SER A 111 15.73 10.81 -3.70
N ASP A 112 16.95 11.20 -3.36
CA ASP A 112 17.32 11.63 -2.01
C ASP A 112 16.55 12.90 -1.62
N GLU A 113 16.48 13.90 -2.51
CA GLU A 113 15.73 15.14 -2.24
C GLU A 113 14.21 14.88 -2.04
N ILE A 114 13.66 13.86 -2.71
CA ILE A 114 12.26 13.45 -2.52
C ILE A 114 12.07 12.79 -1.15
N LEU A 115 13.01 11.95 -0.71
CA LEU A 115 12.97 11.32 0.61
C LEU A 115 13.13 12.36 1.72
N ASP A 116 14.05 13.31 1.57
CA ASP A 116 14.21 14.44 2.50
C ASP A 116 12.93 15.29 2.58
N TYR A 117 12.28 15.55 1.44
CA TYR A 117 10.99 16.24 1.41
C TYR A 117 9.88 15.49 2.19
N LEU A 118 9.92 14.15 2.21
CA LEU A 118 9.01 13.32 3.00
C LEU A 118 9.38 13.32 4.49
N ASP A 119 10.67 13.27 4.82
CA ASP A 119 11.18 13.33 6.20
C ASP A 119 10.80 14.65 6.88
N GLU A 120 10.92 15.79 6.18
CA GLU A 120 10.45 17.09 6.67
C GLU A 120 8.96 17.11 7.05
N ARG A 121 8.17 16.18 6.50
CA ARG A 121 6.72 16.04 6.76
C ARG A 121 6.42 14.95 7.78
N GLY A 122 7.45 14.36 8.38
CA GLY A 122 7.36 13.29 9.36
C GLY A 122 7.06 11.93 8.74
N VAL A 123 7.28 11.75 7.43
CA VAL A 123 7.20 10.44 6.77
C VAL A 123 8.61 9.93 6.57
N ASN A 124 9.09 9.17 7.55
CA ASN A 124 10.47 8.69 7.66
C ASN A 124 10.53 7.28 8.27
N ASN A 125 11.73 6.82 8.62
CA ASN A 125 11.92 5.49 9.21
C ASN A 125 11.19 5.31 10.55
N ALA A 126 11.11 6.36 11.39
CA ALA A 126 10.34 6.29 12.63
C ALA A 126 8.82 6.16 12.37
N PHE A 127 8.32 6.80 11.30
CA PHE A 127 6.95 6.58 10.85
C PHE A 127 6.75 5.15 10.32
N ALA A 128 7.71 4.62 9.55
CA ALA A 128 7.66 3.24 9.08
C ALA A 128 7.58 2.24 10.25
N GLU A 129 8.44 2.39 11.26
CA GLU A 129 8.41 1.59 12.49
C GLU A 129 7.06 1.68 13.20
N PHE A 130 6.50 2.89 13.35
CA PHE A 130 5.18 3.07 13.95
C PHE A 130 4.08 2.34 13.19
N VAL A 131 4.05 2.47 11.86
CA VAL A 131 3.01 1.83 11.02
C VAL A 131 3.16 0.30 11.08
N MET A 132 4.38 -0.24 11.10
CA MET A 132 4.64 -1.67 11.30
C MET A 132 4.08 -2.18 12.63
N ALA A 133 4.42 -1.51 13.73
CA ALA A 133 3.91 -1.88 15.05
C ALA A 133 2.37 -1.81 15.13
N GLN A 134 1.78 -0.80 14.49
CA GLN A 134 0.33 -0.65 14.43
C GLN A 134 -0.34 -1.74 13.58
N ALA A 135 0.29 -2.17 12.48
CA ALA A 135 -0.19 -3.26 11.65
C ALA A 135 -0.20 -4.58 12.42
N PHE A 136 0.84 -4.87 13.19
CA PHE A 136 0.90 -6.05 14.07
C PHE A 136 -0.24 -6.06 15.10
N PHE A 137 -0.50 -4.90 15.73
CA PHE A 137 -1.63 -4.77 16.66
C PHE A 137 -2.98 -5.05 15.97
N PHE A 138 -3.21 -4.49 14.78
CA PHE A 138 -4.45 -4.72 14.03
C PHE A 138 -4.61 -6.17 13.56
N GLU A 139 -3.54 -6.84 13.14
CA GLU A 139 -3.58 -8.25 12.78
C GLU A 139 -4.00 -9.11 13.99
N GLN A 140 -3.47 -8.82 15.17
CA GLN A 140 -3.83 -9.53 16.39
C GLN A 140 -5.31 -9.33 16.76
N GLU A 141 -5.84 -8.12 16.62
CA GLU A 141 -7.27 -7.85 16.83
C GLU A 141 -8.16 -8.60 15.82
N GLU A 142 -7.76 -8.61 14.55
CA GLU A 142 -8.46 -9.38 13.50
C GLU A 142 -8.41 -10.88 13.76
N TYR A 143 -7.28 -11.41 14.22
CA TYR A 143 -7.14 -12.82 14.57
C TYR A 143 -8.10 -13.22 15.70
N ILE A 144 -8.17 -12.41 16.76
CA ILE A 144 -9.12 -12.65 17.86
C ILE A 144 -10.57 -12.60 17.35
N ASN A 145 -10.89 -11.64 16.48
CA ASN A 145 -12.23 -11.54 15.89
C ASN A 145 -12.55 -12.77 15.02
N TRP A 146 -11.59 -13.21 14.20
CA TRP A 146 -11.73 -14.40 13.37
C TRP A 146 -11.98 -15.66 14.21
N LEU A 147 -11.25 -15.86 15.31
CA LEU A 147 -11.48 -16.96 16.25
C LEU A 147 -12.88 -16.91 16.86
N ARG A 148 -13.37 -15.72 17.22
CA ARG A 148 -14.75 -15.55 17.73
C ARG A 148 -15.80 -15.91 16.69
N LEU A 149 -15.58 -15.55 15.42
CA LEU A 149 -16.47 -15.91 14.32
C LEU A 149 -16.44 -17.41 14.04
N LEU A 150 -15.26 -18.04 14.08
CA LEU A 150 -15.10 -19.47 13.90
C LEU A 150 -15.85 -20.26 14.98
N ARG A 151 -15.73 -19.84 16.25
CA ARG A 151 -16.49 -20.44 17.36
C ARG A 151 -18.00 -20.32 17.15
N LYS A 152 -18.50 -19.16 16.73
CA LYS A 152 -19.93 -18.96 16.43
C LYS A 152 -20.41 -19.81 15.26
N PHE A 153 -19.52 -20.17 14.33
CA PHE A 153 -19.85 -21.03 13.22
C PHE A 153 -19.87 -22.52 13.61
N SER A 154 -19.04 -22.91 14.59
CA SER A 154 -18.99 -24.30 15.07
C SER A 154 -20.07 -24.68 16.09
N ASP A 155 -20.60 -23.68 16.82
CA ASP A 155 -21.74 -23.83 17.75
C ASP A 155 -23.08 -23.89 17.00
#